data_AF-A0A2C9UHM8-F1
#
_entry.id   AF-A0A2C9UHM8-F1
#
_cell.length_a   1.000
_cell.length_b   1.000
_cell.length_c   1.000
_cell.angle_alpha   90.00
_cell.angle_beta   90.00
_cell.angle_gamma   90.00
#
_symmetry.space_group_name_H-M   'P 1'
#
loop_
_entity.id
_entity.type
_entity.pdbx_description
1 polymer ?
#
loop_
_entity_poly.entity_id
_entity_poly.type
_entity_poly.pdbx_seq_one_letter_code
_entity_poly.pdbx_strand_id
1 'polypeptide(L)'
;MAESNTVHSPMLTYASMLALLSFCPPFVILLWYTMVHADGSVSQTWDYLKQHGLQGFINIWPRPTALAWKIIACYAAFEAALQLLLPGKTVEGPISPQGNRPIYKANGVAAYLVTLLTYLSLWWFGIFNPSIVYDHLGEIFSALIFGSFLFCVFLYIKGHLAPSSTDSGSCGNIIMDFYWGMELYPRIGKNFDIKVFTNCRFGMMGWAVLALTYCIKQYEQNGKVADSMLVNTILMLVYVTKFFWWEAGYWNTMDIAHDRAGFYICWGCLVWVPSLYTSPGMYLVNHPVNLGTQLAIYILVAGILCIYINYDCDRQRQVFRRTNGKCLVWGKAPSKIVASYTTSSGETKNSLLLTSGWWGLARHFHYVPEILAAFFWTVPALFNHFLPYFYVIFLTILLFDRAKRDDDRCRSKYGKYWKLYCEKVPYRIIPGIY
;
A
#
# COMPACT_ATOMS: atom_id res chain seq x y z
N MET A 1 32.83 7.94 -16.17
CA MET A 1 32.23 6.83 -15.42
C MET A 1 32.22 7.22 -13.96
N ALA A 2 31.12 7.78 -13.47
CA ALA A 2 30.96 8.00 -12.04
C ALA A 2 30.49 6.66 -11.46
N GLU A 3 31.30 6.06 -10.59
CA GLU A 3 30.85 4.94 -9.77
C GLU A 3 29.58 5.38 -9.05
N SER A 4 28.46 4.79 -9.47
CA SER A 4 27.21 4.88 -8.75
C SER A 4 27.47 4.24 -7.39
N ASN A 5 27.74 5.06 -6.37
CA ASN A 5 27.76 4.66 -4.97
C ASN A 5 26.36 4.13 -4.61
N THR A 6 26.10 2.86 -4.91
CA THR A 6 24.93 2.17 -4.40
C THR A 6 25.11 2.07 -2.90
N VAL A 7 24.07 2.46 -2.14
CA VAL A 7 24.08 2.45 -0.66
C VAL A 7 24.37 1.05 -0.09
N HIS A 8 24.14 0.01 -0.89
CA HIS A 8 24.45 -1.39 -0.60
C HIS A 8 25.37 -1.97 -1.67
N SER A 9 26.12 -3.02 -1.32
CA SER A 9 26.90 -3.77 -2.30
C SER A 9 25.97 -4.38 -3.36
N PRO A 10 26.40 -4.49 -4.63
CA PRO A 10 25.60 -5.10 -5.68
C PRO A 10 25.09 -6.49 -5.30
N MET A 11 25.94 -7.31 -4.67
CA MET A 11 25.59 -8.64 -4.19
C MET A 11 24.41 -8.63 -3.20
N LEU A 12 24.42 -7.70 -2.23
CA LEU A 12 23.33 -7.59 -1.26
C LEU A 12 22.03 -7.15 -1.94
N THR A 13 22.10 -6.25 -2.92
CA THR A 13 20.92 -5.83 -3.69
C THR A 13 20.33 -7.00 -4.48
N TYR A 14 21.15 -7.75 -5.22
CA TYR A 14 20.69 -8.93 -5.97
C TYR A 14 20.10 -10.00 -5.04
N ALA A 15 20.79 -10.32 -3.94
CA ALA A 15 20.31 -11.31 -2.97
C ALA A 15 18.96 -10.89 -2.36
N SER A 16 18.80 -9.62 -2.02
CA SER A 16 17.54 -9.10 -1.46
C SER A 16 16.40 -9.17 -2.47
N MET A 17 16.66 -8.85 -3.74
CA MET A 17 15.66 -8.92 -4.80
C MET A 17 15.22 -10.35 -5.08
N LEU A 18 16.17 -11.28 -5.20
CA LEU A 18 15.90 -12.70 -5.40
C LEU A 18 15.14 -13.28 -4.21
N ALA A 19 15.52 -12.92 -2.98
CA ALA A 19 14.80 -13.33 -1.79
C ALA A 19 13.33 -12.86 -1.84
N LEU A 20 13.06 -11.59 -2.18
CA LEU A 20 11.68 -11.09 -2.28
C LEU A 20 10.90 -11.78 -3.41
N LEU A 21 11.52 -12.02 -4.57
CA LEU A 21 10.91 -12.74 -5.68
C LEU A 21 10.55 -14.19 -5.32
N SER A 22 11.42 -14.87 -4.56
CA SER A 22 11.26 -16.29 -4.25
C SER A 22 10.42 -16.56 -3.00
N PHE A 23 10.51 -15.72 -1.95
CA PHE A 23 9.87 -15.98 -0.66
C PHE A 23 8.51 -15.30 -0.49
N CYS A 24 8.27 -14.13 -1.08
CA CYS A 24 6.99 -13.44 -0.90
C CYS A 24 5.79 -14.21 -1.47
N PRO A 25 5.85 -14.83 -2.67
CA PRO A 25 4.71 -15.58 -3.18
C PRO A 25 4.34 -16.83 -2.34
N PRO A 26 5.29 -17.71 -1.96
CA PRO A 26 5.02 -18.79 -1.01
C PRO A 26 4.47 -18.27 0.33
N PHE A 27 5.00 -17.15 0.83
CA PHE A 27 4.55 -16.58 2.09
C PHE A 27 3.07 -16.17 2.05
N VAL A 28 2.58 -15.60 0.94
CA VAL A 28 1.16 -15.26 0.78
C VAL A 28 0.26 -16.49 0.92
N ILE A 29 0.65 -17.63 0.34
CA ILE A 29 -0.09 -18.88 0.45
C ILE A 29 -0.03 -19.44 1.87
N LEU A 30 1.14 -19.41 2.51
CA LEU A 30 1.29 -19.83 3.91
C LEU A 30 0.45 -18.96 4.85
N LEU A 31 0.44 -17.64 4.63
CA LEU A 31 -0.36 -16.69 5.40
C LEU A 31 -1.85 -17.04 5.32
N TRP A 32 -2.36 -17.20 4.10
CA TRP A 32 -3.74 -17.59 3.85
C TRP A 32 -4.08 -18.95 4.46
N TYR A 33 -3.28 -19.98 4.18
CA TYR A 33 -3.52 -21.33 4.68
C TYR A 33 -3.55 -21.35 6.21
N THR A 34 -2.59 -20.66 6.85
CA THR A 34 -2.52 -20.63 8.30
C THR A 34 -3.77 -20.00 8.90
N MET A 35 -4.22 -18.86 8.37
CA MET A 35 -5.38 -18.14 8.90
C MET A 35 -6.72 -18.84 8.64
N VAL A 36 -6.87 -19.46 7.47
CA VAL A 36 -8.16 -20.01 7.02
C VAL A 36 -8.31 -21.49 7.35
N HIS A 37 -7.22 -22.27 7.28
CA HIS A 37 -7.26 -23.73 7.41
C HIS A 37 -6.53 -24.29 8.62
N ALA A 38 -5.62 -23.54 9.23
CA ALA A 38 -4.87 -23.97 10.43
C ALA A 38 -5.23 -23.15 11.68
N ASP A 39 -6.45 -22.62 11.76
CA ASP A 39 -6.99 -21.90 12.93
C ASP A 39 -6.13 -20.68 13.33
N GLY A 40 -5.38 -20.08 12.40
CA GLY A 40 -4.40 -19.03 12.69
C GLY A 40 -3.12 -19.50 13.39
N SER A 41 -2.96 -20.81 13.61
CA SER A 41 -1.82 -21.40 14.31
C SER A 41 -0.63 -21.69 13.39
N VAL A 42 0.46 -20.95 13.61
CA VAL A 42 1.74 -21.19 12.92
C VAL A 42 2.31 -22.56 13.27
N SER A 43 2.09 -23.07 14.49
CA SER A 43 2.59 -24.40 14.88
C SER A 43 1.88 -25.51 14.12
N GLN A 44 0.55 -25.43 13.94
CA GLN A 44 -0.19 -26.43 13.16
C GLN A 44 0.27 -26.45 11.70
N THR A 45 0.49 -25.28 11.10
CA THR A 45 1.02 -25.18 9.72
C THR A 45 2.43 -25.77 9.64
N TRP A 46 3.28 -25.46 10.61
CA TRP A 46 4.64 -26.01 10.68
C TRP A 46 4.64 -27.54 10.83
N ASP A 47 3.81 -28.08 11.72
CA ASP A 47 3.70 -29.52 11.95
C ASP A 47 3.18 -30.24 10.70
N TYR A 48 2.20 -29.66 10.00
CA TYR A 48 1.71 -30.18 8.72
C TYR A 48 2.83 -30.24 7.67
N LEU A 49 3.58 -29.15 7.50
CA LEU A 49 4.70 -29.08 6.55
C LEU A 49 5.85 -30.02 6.94
N LYS A 50 6.12 -30.18 8.23
CA LYS A 50 7.13 -31.11 8.73
C LYS A 50 6.77 -32.56 8.45
N GLN A 51 5.49 -32.92 8.59
CA GLN A 51 5.00 -34.28 8.33
C GLN A 51 4.99 -34.63 6.83
N HIS A 52 4.62 -33.68 5.97
CA HIS A 52 4.38 -33.93 4.55
C HIS A 52 5.50 -33.40 3.63
N GLY A 53 6.50 -32.71 4.19
CA GLY A 53 7.62 -32.11 3.47
C GLY A 53 7.17 -31.19 2.33
N LEU A 54 7.90 -31.24 1.21
CA LEU A 54 7.59 -30.45 0.02
C LEU A 54 6.21 -30.79 -0.57
N GLN A 55 5.76 -32.04 -0.46
CA GLN A 55 4.44 -32.43 -0.95
C GLN A 55 3.33 -31.75 -0.15
N GLY A 56 3.53 -31.58 1.16
CA GLY A 56 2.63 -30.77 2.00
C GLY A 56 2.50 -29.35 1.47
N PHE A 57 3.63 -28.71 1.15
CA PHE A 57 3.61 -27.36 0.58
C PHE A 57 2.87 -27.30 -0.77
N ILE A 58 3.08 -28.28 -1.65
CA ILE A 58 2.37 -28.36 -2.93
C ILE A 58 0.86 -28.57 -2.71
N ASN A 59 0.47 -29.35 -1.71
CA ASN A 59 -0.92 -29.64 -1.39
C ASN A 59 -1.67 -28.41 -0.85
N ILE A 60 -1.01 -27.55 -0.07
CA ILE A 60 -1.64 -26.34 0.45
C ILE A 60 -1.77 -25.24 -0.61
N TRP A 61 -1.00 -25.28 -1.70
CA TRP A 61 -1.04 -24.25 -2.74
C TRP A 61 -2.16 -24.54 -3.74
N PRO A 62 -3.30 -23.81 -3.69
CA PRO A 62 -4.42 -24.10 -4.57
C PRO A 62 -4.08 -23.75 -6.01
N ARG A 63 -4.47 -24.59 -6.96
CA ARG A 63 -4.28 -24.26 -8.38
C ARG A 63 -5.24 -23.15 -8.79
N PRO A 64 -4.80 -22.16 -9.60
CA PRO A 64 -5.69 -21.15 -10.15
C PRO A 64 -6.86 -21.80 -10.90
N THR A 65 -8.10 -21.47 -10.55
CA THR A 65 -9.29 -21.98 -11.21
C THR A 65 -9.87 -20.98 -12.21
N ALA A 66 -10.67 -21.47 -13.16
CA ALA A 66 -11.40 -20.60 -14.07
C ALA A 66 -12.32 -19.60 -13.33
N LEU A 67 -12.86 -20.00 -12.17
CA LEU A 67 -13.67 -19.13 -11.34
C LEU A 67 -12.84 -17.98 -10.74
N ALA A 68 -11.67 -18.28 -10.16
CA ALA A 68 -10.77 -17.26 -9.62
C ALA A 68 -10.35 -16.26 -10.71
N TRP A 69 -9.96 -16.75 -11.90
CA TRP A 69 -9.65 -15.89 -13.04
C TRP A 69 -10.83 -15.03 -13.48
N LYS A 70 -12.05 -15.59 -13.50
CA LYS A 70 -13.27 -14.85 -13.83
C LYS A 70 -13.53 -13.73 -12.82
N ILE A 71 -13.45 -14.02 -11.52
CA ILE A 71 -13.64 -13.01 -10.46
C ILE A 71 -12.64 -11.87 -10.62
N ILE A 72 -11.35 -12.19 -10.76
CA ILE A 72 -10.28 -11.21 -10.94
C ILE A 72 -10.49 -10.40 -12.21
N ALA A 73 -10.82 -11.03 -13.34
CA ALA A 73 -11.02 -10.37 -14.61
C ALA A 73 -12.25 -9.44 -14.61
N CYS A 74 -13.37 -9.89 -14.04
CA CYS A 74 -14.57 -9.06 -13.90
C CYS A 74 -14.30 -7.84 -13.03
N TYR A 75 -13.63 -8.03 -11.89
CA TYR A 75 -13.23 -6.94 -11.01
C TYR A 75 -12.26 -5.97 -11.68
N ALA A 76 -11.19 -6.49 -12.31
CA ALA A 76 -10.21 -5.67 -13.04
C ALA A 76 -10.86 -4.86 -14.17
N ALA A 77 -11.75 -5.48 -14.94
CA ALA A 77 -12.46 -4.82 -16.04
C ALA A 77 -13.41 -3.74 -15.52
N PHE A 78 -14.13 -4.02 -14.43
CA PHE A 78 -15.00 -3.04 -13.77
C PHE A 78 -14.20 -1.82 -13.30
N GLU A 79 -13.10 -2.03 -12.56
CA GLU A 79 -12.24 -0.95 -12.07
C GLU A 79 -11.55 -0.18 -13.21
N ALA A 80 -11.16 -0.87 -14.28
CA ALA A 80 -10.61 -0.23 -15.48
C ALA A 80 -11.66 0.64 -16.18
N ALA A 81 -12.90 0.15 -16.28
CA ALA A 81 -14.02 0.91 -16.80
C ALA A 81 -14.30 2.15 -15.95
N LEU A 82 -14.31 2.04 -14.62
CA LEU A 82 -14.48 3.20 -13.74
C LEU A 82 -13.34 4.22 -13.90
N GLN A 83 -12.08 3.75 -13.99
CA GLN A 83 -10.93 4.62 -14.25
C GLN A 83 -11.11 5.40 -15.56
N LEU A 84 -11.59 4.77 -16.64
CA LEU A 84 -11.72 5.40 -17.95
C LEU A 84 -12.99 6.23 -18.14
N LEU A 85 -14.12 5.75 -17.63
CA LEU A 85 -15.45 6.29 -17.94
C LEU A 85 -15.94 7.31 -16.92
N LEU A 86 -15.62 7.17 -15.63
CA LEU A 86 -16.13 8.11 -14.64
C LEU A 86 -15.51 9.51 -14.83
N PRO A 87 -16.31 10.58 -14.74
CA PRO A 87 -15.79 11.94 -14.83
C PRO A 87 -14.90 12.26 -13.64
N GLY A 88 -13.93 13.15 -13.85
CA GLY A 88 -13.01 13.57 -12.81
C GLY A 88 -12.21 14.79 -13.26
N LYS A 89 -11.67 15.53 -12.29
CA LYS A 89 -10.84 16.69 -12.59
C LYS A 89 -9.50 16.22 -13.16
N THR A 90 -9.00 16.90 -14.19
CA THR A 90 -7.65 16.67 -14.69
C THR A 90 -6.64 17.21 -13.68
N VAL A 91 -5.65 16.38 -13.34
CA VAL A 91 -4.58 16.74 -12.41
C VAL A 91 -3.25 16.38 -13.06
N GLU A 92 -2.33 17.32 -13.01
CA GLU A 92 -0.98 17.13 -13.52
C GLU A 92 -0.10 16.54 -12.42
N GLY A 93 0.59 15.45 -12.74
CA GLY A 93 1.57 14.84 -11.85
C GLY A 93 2.91 15.60 -11.81
N PRO A 94 3.88 15.04 -11.06
CA PRO A 94 5.22 15.61 -10.96
C PRO A 94 5.98 15.47 -12.27
N ILE A 95 6.86 16.43 -12.56
CA ILE A 95 7.73 16.41 -13.72
C ILE A 95 8.84 15.37 -13.50
N SER A 96 9.01 14.46 -14.46
CA SER A 96 10.05 13.43 -14.44
C SER A 96 11.45 14.02 -14.65
N PRO A 97 12.52 13.28 -14.34
CA PRO A 97 13.90 13.72 -14.64
C PRO A 97 14.14 13.98 -16.13
N GLN A 98 13.39 13.33 -17.02
CA GLN A 98 13.45 13.53 -18.47
C GLN A 98 12.50 14.64 -18.96
N GLY A 99 11.83 15.36 -18.05
CA GLY A 99 10.97 16.50 -18.36
C GLY A 99 9.52 16.15 -18.74
N ASN A 100 9.14 14.87 -18.68
CA ASN A 100 7.76 14.45 -18.96
C ASN A 100 6.85 14.77 -17.79
N ARG A 101 5.58 15.07 -18.08
CA ARG A 101 4.58 15.33 -17.04
C ARG A 101 3.34 14.47 -17.26
N PRO A 102 3.08 13.47 -16.39
CA PRO A 102 1.91 12.63 -16.55
C PRO A 102 0.64 13.42 -16.20
N ILE A 103 -0.43 13.15 -16.95
CA ILE A 103 -1.75 13.72 -16.70
C ILE A 103 -2.66 12.60 -16.19
N TYR A 104 -3.34 12.88 -15.08
CA TYR A 104 -4.23 11.96 -14.39
C TYR A 104 -5.65 12.53 -14.32
N LYS A 105 -6.62 11.64 -14.12
CA LYS A 105 -8.02 11.98 -13.90
C LYS A 105 -8.39 11.64 -12.46
N ALA A 106 -8.67 12.65 -11.64
CA ALA A 106 -9.06 12.51 -10.24
C ALA A 106 -10.54 12.12 -10.14
N ASN A 107 -10.78 10.81 -10.26
CA ASN A 107 -12.10 10.19 -10.11
C ASN A 107 -12.13 9.10 -9.01
N GLY A 108 -11.10 9.00 -8.15
CA GLY A 108 -10.99 7.95 -7.15
C GLY A 108 -12.15 7.89 -6.16
N VAL A 109 -12.62 9.04 -5.65
CA VAL A 109 -13.79 9.06 -4.74
C VAL A 109 -15.05 8.54 -5.43
N ALA A 110 -15.29 8.97 -6.67
CA ALA A 110 -16.46 8.51 -7.43
C ALA A 110 -16.35 7.00 -7.73
N ALA A 111 -15.17 6.53 -8.15
CA ALA A 111 -14.91 5.12 -8.38
C ALA A 111 -15.14 4.30 -7.11
N TYR A 112 -14.59 4.73 -5.98
CA TYR A 112 -14.75 4.09 -4.68
C TYR A 112 -16.21 3.93 -4.26
N LEU A 113 -16.98 5.01 -4.32
CA LEU A 113 -18.41 4.96 -3.98
C LEU A 113 -19.17 4.04 -4.92
N VAL A 114 -18.93 4.12 -6.25
CA VAL A 114 -19.60 3.26 -7.22
C VAL A 114 -19.23 1.79 -6.98
N THR A 115 -17.97 1.47 -6.70
CA THR A 115 -17.53 0.11 -6.39
C THR A 115 -18.24 -0.44 -5.15
N LEU A 116 -18.21 0.28 -4.03
CA LEU A 116 -18.83 -0.21 -2.79
C LEU A 116 -20.34 -0.33 -2.91
N LEU A 117 -21.00 0.67 -3.49
CA LEU A 117 -22.46 0.65 -3.69
C LEU A 117 -22.86 -0.49 -4.64
N THR A 118 -22.12 -0.71 -5.72
CA THR A 118 -22.38 -1.82 -6.64
C THR A 118 -22.19 -3.15 -5.92
N TYR A 119 -21.08 -3.32 -5.20
CA TYR A 119 -20.78 -4.57 -4.49
C TYR A 119 -21.84 -4.93 -3.44
N LEU A 120 -22.25 -3.95 -2.62
CA LEU A 120 -23.30 -4.12 -1.62
C LEU A 120 -24.68 -4.34 -2.26
N SER A 121 -25.00 -3.64 -3.36
CA SER A 121 -26.26 -3.82 -4.07
C SER A 121 -26.36 -5.23 -4.68
N LEU A 122 -25.28 -5.70 -5.30
CA LEU A 122 -25.24 -7.05 -5.87
C LEU A 122 -25.48 -8.13 -4.81
N TRP A 123 -24.95 -7.93 -3.60
CA TRP A 123 -25.23 -8.80 -2.45
C TRP A 123 -26.68 -8.69 -1.97
N TRP A 124 -27.15 -7.45 -1.73
CA TRP A 124 -28.50 -7.19 -1.21
C TRP A 124 -29.61 -7.73 -2.12
N PHE A 125 -29.44 -7.62 -3.43
CA PHE A 125 -30.39 -8.14 -4.43
C PHE A 125 -30.15 -9.62 -4.79
N GLY A 126 -29.19 -10.30 -4.15
CA GLY A 126 -28.90 -11.72 -4.38
C GLY A 126 -28.33 -12.04 -5.77
N ILE A 127 -27.79 -11.06 -6.49
CA ILE A 127 -27.23 -11.22 -7.85
C ILE A 127 -25.83 -11.85 -7.78
N PHE A 128 -25.04 -11.47 -6.79
CA PHE A 128 -23.71 -12.01 -6.52
C PHE A 128 -23.50 -12.10 -5.02
N ASN A 129 -23.08 -13.27 -4.53
CA ASN A 129 -22.74 -13.45 -3.13
C ASN A 129 -21.22 -13.21 -2.93
N PRO A 130 -20.81 -12.13 -2.22
CA PRO A 130 -19.42 -11.85 -1.86
C PRO A 130 -18.67 -13.01 -1.20
N SER A 131 -19.35 -13.87 -0.44
CA SER A 131 -18.74 -15.01 0.25
C SER A 131 -17.95 -15.93 -0.66
N ILE A 132 -18.34 -16.04 -1.95
CA ILE A 132 -17.60 -16.84 -2.94
C ILE A 132 -16.15 -16.38 -3.10
N VAL A 133 -15.87 -15.09 -2.89
CA VAL A 133 -14.51 -14.54 -2.95
C VAL A 133 -13.67 -15.05 -1.78
N TYR A 134 -14.25 -15.17 -0.58
CA TYR A 134 -13.55 -15.77 0.57
C TYR A 134 -13.36 -17.28 0.40
N ASP A 135 -14.39 -17.97 -0.10
CA ASP A 135 -14.35 -19.42 -0.29
C ASP A 135 -13.30 -19.85 -1.32
N HIS A 136 -13.06 -19.03 -2.34
CA HIS A 136 -12.03 -19.24 -3.36
C HIS A 136 -10.79 -18.37 -3.16
N LEU A 137 -10.57 -17.82 -1.96
CA LEU A 137 -9.52 -16.83 -1.72
C LEU A 137 -8.10 -17.35 -2.02
N GLY A 138 -7.83 -18.61 -1.67
CA GLY A 138 -6.54 -19.25 -1.97
C GLY A 138 -6.30 -19.41 -3.47
N GLU A 139 -7.33 -19.76 -4.24
CA GLU A 139 -7.25 -19.85 -5.71
C GLU A 139 -7.06 -18.47 -6.35
N ILE A 140 -7.71 -17.44 -5.78
CA ILE A 140 -7.55 -16.04 -6.18
C ILE A 140 -6.12 -15.57 -5.90
N PHE A 141 -5.55 -15.82 -4.72
CA PHE A 141 -4.16 -15.46 -4.43
C PHE A 141 -3.18 -16.19 -5.34
N SER A 142 -3.39 -17.47 -5.62
CA SER A 142 -2.60 -18.20 -6.62
C SER A 142 -2.71 -17.56 -8.01
N ALA A 143 -3.92 -17.27 -8.48
CA ALA A 143 -4.14 -16.63 -9.77
C ALA A 143 -3.48 -15.24 -9.83
N LEU A 144 -3.56 -14.45 -8.76
CA LEU A 144 -2.89 -13.15 -8.66
C LEU A 144 -1.37 -13.28 -8.64
N ILE A 145 -0.79 -14.27 -7.96
CA ILE A 145 0.65 -14.52 -7.94
C ILE A 145 1.17 -14.77 -9.37
N PHE A 146 0.58 -15.74 -10.08
CA PHE A 146 1.01 -16.09 -11.43
C PHE A 146 0.64 -15.00 -12.44
N GLY A 147 -0.57 -14.44 -12.33
CA GLY A 147 -1.07 -13.38 -13.21
C GLY A 147 -0.24 -12.11 -13.10
N SER A 148 0.13 -11.70 -11.89
CA SER A 148 0.97 -10.51 -11.67
C SER A 148 2.39 -10.74 -12.18
N PHE A 149 2.93 -11.96 -12.08
CA PHE A 149 4.22 -12.29 -12.68
C PHE A 149 4.18 -12.13 -14.20
N LEU A 150 3.18 -12.72 -14.86
CA LEU A 150 2.97 -12.58 -16.31
C LEU A 150 2.72 -11.13 -16.71
N PHE A 151 1.97 -10.38 -15.90
CA PHE A 151 1.74 -8.96 -16.12
C PHE A 151 3.04 -8.15 -16.07
N CYS A 152 3.95 -8.46 -15.14
CA CYS A 152 5.26 -7.80 -15.07
C CYS A 152 6.17 -8.20 -16.24
N VAL A 153 6.07 -9.44 -16.74
CA VAL A 153 6.75 -9.84 -18.00
C VAL A 153 6.22 -9.01 -19.16
N PHE A 154 4.90 -8.82 -19.24
CA PHE A 154 4.30 -7.93 -20.23
C PHE A 154 4.84 -6.49 -20.12
N LEU A 155 4.93 -5.91 -18.91
CA LEU A 155 5.50 -4.57 -18.72
C LEU A 155 6.96 -4.48 -19.14
N TYR A 156 7.76 -5.52 -18.86
CA TYR A 156 9.15 -5.61 -19.29
C TYR A 156 9.27 -5.61 -20.82
N ILE A 157 8.46 -6.44 -21.51
CA ILE A 157 8.43 -6.51 -22.97
C ILE A 157 7.92 -5.19 -23.56
N LYS A 158 6.82 -4.65 -23.03
CA LYS A 158 6.24 -3.38 -23.47
C LYS A 158 7.25 -2.23 -23.37
N GLY A 159 8.00 -2.14 -22.27
CA GLY A 159 9.01 -1.10 -22.10
C GLY A 159 10.10 -1.13 -23.17
N HIS A 160 10.41 -2.32 -23.73
CA HIS A 160 11.41 -2.51 -24.77
C HIS A 160 10.85 -2.18 -26.15
N LEU A 161 9.63 -2.64 -26.44
CA LEU A 161 9.05 -2.62 -27.79
C LEU A 161 8.20 -1.38 -28.06
N ALA A 162 7.53 -0.84 -27.04
CA ALA A 162 6.55 0.24 -27.16
C ALA A 162 6.49 1.10 -25.87
N PRO A 163 7.59 1.80 -25.52
CA PRO A 163 7.59 2.70 -24.38
C PRO A 163 6.59 3.85 -24.56
N SER A 164 5.90 4.22 -23.49
CA SER A 164 4.87 5.26 -23.50
C SER A 164 5.44 6.69 -23.48
N SER A 165 6.70 6.85 -23.07
CA SER A 165 7.44 8.12 -23.06
C SER A 165 8.94 7.89 -23.02
N THR A 166 9.73 8.97 -22.99
CA THR A 166 11.18 8.90 -22.76
C THR A 166 11.55 8.52 -21.32
N ASP A 167 10.58 8.37 -20.41
CA ASP A 167 10.80 7.83 -19.06
C ASP A 167 10.92 6.29 -19.04
N SER A 168 11.48 5.70 -20.09
CA SER A 168 11.79 4.27 -20.19
C SER A 168 13.30 4.06 -20.26
N GLY A 169 13.80 2.96 -19.71
CA GLY A 169 15.19 2.56 -19.90
C GLY A 169 15.51 1.23 -19.23
N SER A 170 16.62 0.64 -19.64
CA SER A 170 17.17 -0.61 -19.13
C SER A 170 18.53 -0.37 -18.48
N CYS A 171 18.85 -1.11 -17.42
CA CYS A 171 20.19 -1.15 -16.84
C CYS A 171 21.06 -2.28 -17.43
N GLY A 172 20.58 -2.98 -18.47
CA GLY A 172 21.26 -4.10 -19.13
C GLY A 172 21.18 -5.44 -18.40
N ASN A 173 20.48 -5.52 -17.26
CA ASN A 173 20.29 -6.74 -16.50
C ASN A 173 18.81 -7.11 -16.42
N ILE A 174 18.45 -8.24 -17.03
CA ILE A 174 17.07 -8.71 -17.16
C ILE A 174 16.36 -8.81 -15.81
N ILE A 175 17.02 -9.34 -14.78
CA ILE A 175 16.42 -9.54 -13.45
C ILE A 175 16.12 -8.19 -12.79
N MET A 176 17.06 -7.25 -12.89
CA MET A 176 16.90 -5.89 -12.35
C MET A 176 15.80 -5.11 -13.07
N ASP A 177 15.80 -5.14 -14.39
CA ASP A 177 14.82 -4.44 -15.22
C ASP A 177 13.41 -5.03 -15.06
N PHE A 178 13.29 -6.34 -14.88
CA PHE A 178 12.02 -6.98 -14.52
C PHE A 178 11.55 -6.56 -13.12
N TYR A 179 12.46 -6.54 -12.15
CA TYR A 179 12.12 -6.26 -10.75
C TYR A 179 11.73 -4.80 -10.53
N TRP A 180 12.57 -3.86 -10.98
CA TRP A 180 12.34 -2.43 -10.82
C TRP A 180 11.40 -1.87 -11.87
N GLY A 181 11.36 -2.47 -13.05
CA GLY A 181 10.55 -2.01 -14.17
C GLY A 181 11.30 -1.05 -15.07
N MET A 182 10.86 -1.00 -16.32
CA MET A 182 11.50 -0.19 -17.34
C MET A 182 10.91 1.20 -17.47
N GLU A 183 9.59 1.32 -17.39
CA GLU A 183 8.87 2.57 -17.59
C GLU A 183 8.48 3.20 -16.24
N LEU A 184 8.67 4.52 -16.13
CA LEU A 184 8.16 5.26 -14.98
C LEU A 184 6.63 5.39 -15.03
N TYR A 185 6.06 5.74 -16.19
CA TYR A 185 4.61 5.94 -16.36
C TYR A 185 4.08 5.13 -17.56
N PRO A 186 4.05 3.78 -17.48
CA PRO A 186 3.52 2.98 -18.57
C PRO A 186 2.03 3.23 -18.77
N ARG A 187 1.63 3.34 -20.04
CA ARG A 187 0.24 3.57 -20.44
C ARG A 187 -0.23 2.58 -21.50
N ILE A 188 -1.52 2.26 -21.44
CA ILE A 188 -2.24 1.61 -22.54
C ILE A 188 -3.05 2.69 -23.26
N GLY A 189 -2.72 2.96 -24.52
CA GLY A 189 -3.22 4.14 -25.21
C GLY A 189 -2.81 5.45 -24.50
N LYS A 190 -3.65 6.49 -24.62
CA LYS A 190 -3.34 7.83 -24.04
C LYS A 190 -3.80 7.99 -22.59
N ASN A 191 -4.91 7.35 -22.23
CA ASN A 191 -5.68 7.69 -21.03
C ASN A 191 -5.56 6.67 -19.89
N PHE A 192 -5.06 5.47 -20.16
CA PHE A 192 -4.96 4.41 -19.15
C PHE A 192 -3.55 4.34 -18.57
N ASP A 193 -3.36 4.90 -17.38
CA ASP A 193 -2.11 4.79 -16.62
C ASP A 193 -2.11 3.50 -15.79
N ILE A 194 -1.11 2.65 -16.04
CA ILE A 194 -1.01 1.33 -15.43
C ILE A 194 -0.71 1.41 -13.94
N LYS A 195 0.15 2.33 -13.48
CA LYS A 195 0.47 2.42 -12.04
C LYS A 195 -0.73 2.93 -11.24
N VAL A 196 -1.47 3.89 -11.79
CA VAL A 196 -2.73 4.33 -11.17
C VAL A 196 -3.72 3.17 -11.10
N PHE A 197 -3.83 2.37 -12.16
CA PHE A 197 -4.69 1.20 -12.18
C PHE A 197 -4.28 0.18 -11.12
N THR A 198 -3.03 -0.32 -11.14
CA THR A 198 -2.57 -1.37 -10.23
C THR A 198 -2.63 -0.92 -8.77
N ASN A 199 -2.18 0.31 -8.48
CA ASN A 199 -2.04 0.78 -7.10
C ASN A 199 -3.39 1.23 -6.56
N CYS A 200 -4.08 2.14 -7.27
CA CYS A 200 -5.25 2.81 -6.74
C CYS A 200 -6.54 2.03 -7.02
N ARG A 201 -6.74 1.60 -8.27
CA ARG A 201 -8.03 1.01 -8.70
C ARG A 201 -8.11 -0.48 -8.42
N PHE A 202 -7.02 -1.23 -8.60
CA PHE A 202 -7.03 -2.66 -8.32
C PHE A 202 -6.69 -2.94 -6.85
N GLY A 203 -5.50 -2.52 -6.38
CA GLY A 203 -4.99 -2.85 -5.05
C GLY A 203 -5.77 -2.17 -3.92
N MET A 204 -5.77 -0.84 -3.87
CA MET A 204 -6.43 -0.10 -2.78
C MET A 204 -7.95 -0.27 -2.77
N MET A 205 -8.60 -0.35 -3.93
CA MET A 205 -10.03 -0.68 -3.99
C MET A 205 -10.30 -2.13 -3.55
N GLY A 206 -9.39 -3.05 -3.89
CA GLY A 206 -9.48 -4.46 -3.55
C GLY A 206 -9.39 -4.67 -2.05
N TRP A 207 -8.59 -3.87 -1.35
CA TRP A 207 -8.56 -3.83 0.11
C TRP A 207 -9.95 -3.52 0.67
N ALA A 208 -10.63 -2.47 0.20
CA ALA A 208 -11.96 -2.14 0.70
C ALA A 208 -13.02 -3.20 0.36
N VAL A 209 -12.97 -3.75 -0.86
CA VAL A 209 -13.88 -4.84 -1.27
C VAL A 209 -13.68 -6.07 -0.39
N LEU A 210 -12.43 -6.49 -0.14
CA LEU A 210 -12.13 -7.64 0.72
C LEU A 210 -12.53 -7.41 2.18
N ALA A 211 -12.37 -6.19 2.71
CA ALA A 211 -12.84 -5.85 4.05
C ALA A 211 -14.37 -6.05 4.19
N LEU A 212 -15.15 -5.71 3.15
CA LEU A 212 -16.58 -6.00 3.09
C LEU A 212 -16.86 -7.49 2.88
N THR A 213 -16.12 -8.17 1.99
CA THR A 213 -16.23 -9.61 1.75
C THR A 213 -16.12 -10.39 3.06
N TYR A 214 -15.15 -10.08 3.91
CA TYR A 214 -14.94 -10.77 5.18
C TYR A 214 -16.07 -10.53 6.18
N CYS A 215 -16.56 -9.29 6.26
CA CYS A 215 -17.71 -8.95 7.08
C CYS A 215 -18.98 -9.71 6.64
N ILE A 216 -19.24 -9.75 5.33
CA ILE A 216 -20.39 -10.46 4.75
C ILE A 216 -20.25 -11.97 4.96
N LYS A 217 -19.05 -12.52 4.76
CA LYS A 217 -18.79 -13.94 4.97
C LYS A 217 -19.08 -14.37 6.41
N GLN A 218 -18.63 -13.58 7.39
CA GLN A 218 -18.89 -13.87 8.79
C GLN A 218 -20.39 -13.78 9.12
N TYR A 219 -21.09 -12.81 8.53
CA TYR A 219 -22.56 -12.71 8.67
C TYR A 219 -23.26 -13.96 8.14
N GLU A 220 -22.88 -14.45 6.95
CA GLU A 220 -23.51 -15.64 6.35
C GLU A 220 -23.20 -16.93 7.10
N GLN A 221 -21.99 -17.07 7.67
CA GLN A 221 -21.63 -18.25 8.46
C GLN A 221 -22.33 -18.28 9.83
N ASN A 222 -22.45 -17.13 10.49
CA ASN A 222 -22.85 -17.07 11.90
C ASN A 222 -24.25 -16.49 12.13
N GLY A 223 -24.92 -15.98 11.09
CA GLY A 223 -26.18 -15.23 11.17
C GLY A 223 -26.05 -13.84 11.83
N LYS A 224 -24.84 -13.46 12.25
CA LYS A 224 -24.51 -12.18 12.88
C LYS A 224 -23.04 -11.85 12.68
N VAL A 225 -22.71 -10.55 12.70
CA VAL A 225 -21.32 -10.08 12.67
C VAL A 225 -20.87 -9.78 14.10
N ALA A 226 -19.68 -10.25 14.46
CA ALA A 226 -19.06 -9.94 15.74
C ALA A 226 -18.61 -8.47 15.78
N ASP A 227 -18.60 -7.86 16.97
CA ASP A 227 -18.15 -6.48 17.12
C ASP A 227 -16.67 -6.30 16.71
N SER A 228 -15.84 -7.34 16.87
CA SER A 228 -14.47 -7.34 16.41
C SER A 228 -14.32 -7.16 14.90
N MET A 229 -15.13 -7.88 14.11
CA MET A 229 -15.16 -7.78 12.66
C MET A 229 -15.68 -6.41 12.22
N LEU A 230 -16.73 -5.89 12.87
CA LEU A 230 -17.26 -4.56 12.56
C LEU A 230 -16.20 -3.47 12.78
N VAL A 231 -15.50 -3.48 13.91
CA VAL A 231 -14.43 -2.51 14.19
C VAL A 231 -13.31 -2.61 13.16
N ASN A 232 -12.85 -3.83 12.83
CA ASN A 232 -11.85 -4.07 11.79
C ASN A 232 -12.28 -3.49 10.43
N THR A 233 -13.45 -3.89 9.94
CA THR A 233 -13.97 -3.47 8.63
C THR A 233 -14.18 -1.96 8.58
N ILE A 234 -14.77 -1.34 9.61
CA ILE A 234 -15.01 0.10 9.64
C ILE A 234 -13.68 0.86 9.58
N LEU A 235 -12.68 0.47 10.37
CA LEU A 235 -11.38 1.15 10.38
C LEU A 235 -10.65 1.03 9.04
N MET A 236 -10.67 -0.16 8.42
CA MET A 236 -10.10 -0.36 7.08
C MET A 236 -10.83 0.50 6.03
N LEU A 237 -12.17 0.56 6.06
CA LEU A 237 -12.94 1.38 5.12
C LEU A 237 -12.70 2.88 5.34
N VAL A 238 -12.62 3.35 6.58
CA VAL A 238 -12.28 4.76 6.88
C VAL A 238 -10.89 5.10 6.37
N TYR A 239 -9.92 4.20 6.55
CA TYR A 239 -8.56 4.38 6.05
C TYR A 239 -8.52 4.46 4.51
N VAL A 240 -9.17 3.53 3.81
CA VAL A 240 -9.21 3.52 2.34
C VAL A 240 -10.03 4.71 1.79
N THR A 241 -11.11 5.12 2.48
CA THR A 241 -11.87 6.32 2.13
C THR A 241 -10.98 7.56 2.16
N LYS A 242 -10.21 7.73 3.24
CA LYS A 242 -9.22 8.82 3.36
C LYS A 242 -8.21 8.77 2.21
N PHE A 243 -7.71 7.59 1.83
CA PHE A 243 -6.79 7.45 0.69
C PHE A 243 -7.41 8.01 -0.60
N PHE A 244 -8.65 7.62 -0.95
CA PHE A 244 -9.29 8.12 -2.17
C PHE A 244 -9.65 9.60 -2.10
N TRP A 245 -10.01 10.12 -0.92
CA TRP A 245 -10.18 11.55 -0.70
C TRP A 245 -8.89 12.34 -0.98
N TRP A 246 -7.73 11.73 -0.71
CA TRP A 246 -6.41 12.32 -0.88
C TRP A 246 -5.66 11.82 -2.15
N GLU A 247 -6.32 11.14 -3.08
CA GLU A 247 -5.69 10.44 -4.21
C GLU A 247 -4.71 11.32 -5.00
N ALA A 248 -5.06 12.57 -5.28
CA ALA A 248 -4.17 13.47 -6.03
C ALA A 248 -2.83 13.75 -5.32
N GLY A 249 -2.82 13.69 -3.98
CA GLY A 249 -1.61 13.75 -3.18
C GLY A 249 -0.74 12.51 -3.35
N TYR A 250 -1.37 11.33 -3.49
CA TYR A 250 -0.68 10.05 -3.66
C TYR A 250 0.19 10.01 -4.93
N TRP A 251 -0.23 10.66 -6.02
CA TRP A 251 0.57 10.73 -7.25
C TRP A 251 1.89 11.49 -7.12
N ASN A 252 2.08 12.22 -6.03
CA ASN A 252 3.33 12.92 -5.71
C ASN A 252 4.24 12.12 -4.76
N THR A 253 3.84 10.90 -4.38
CA THR A 253 4.62 10.01 -3.53
C THR A 253 5.72 9.30 -4.33
N MET A 254 6.67 8.67 -3.63
CA MET A 254 7.78 7.93 -4.24
C MET A 254 7.30 6.84 -5.21
N ASP A 255 6.26 6.12 -4.83
CA ASP A 255 5.74 4.96 -5.54
C ASP A 255 5.20 5.32 -6.94
N ILE A 256 4.68 6.55 -7.10
CA ILE A 256 4.21 7.06 -8.39
C ILE A 256 5.26 7.95 -9.06
N ALA A 257 5.92 8.85 -8.34
CA ALA A 257 6.78 9.87 -8.93
C ALA A 257 8.19 9.39 -9.30
N HIS A 258 8.67 8.32 -8.66
CA HIS A 258 10.08 7.92 -8.73
C HIS A 258 10.27 6.43 -9.04
N ASP A 259 9.43 5.56 -8.49
CA ASP A 259 9.56 4.12 -8.71
C ASP A 259 8.94 3.71 -10.04
N ARG A 260 9.69 2.91 -10.81
CA ARG A 260 9.25 2.38 -12.11
C ARG A 260 8.26 1.22 -11.92
N ALA A 261 7.50 0.95 -12.97
CA ALA A 261 6.47 -0.07 -12.97
C ALA A 261 7.07 -1.46 -13.28
N GLY A 262 7.65 -2.09 -12.27
CA GLY A 262 8.15 -3.46 -12.32
C GLY A 262 7.44 -4.39 -11.36
N PHE A 263 8.03 -5.58 -11.16
CA PHE A 263 7.54 -6.57 -10.19
C PHE A 263 7.34 -5.95 -8.81
N TYR A 264 8.32 -5.21 -8.28
CA TYR A 264 8.28 -4.71 -6.91
C TYR A 264 7.01 -3.89 -6.60
N ILE A 265 6.68 -2.91 -7.45
CA ILE A 265 5.50 -2.06 -7.26
C ILE A 265 4.22 -2.79 -7.68
N CYS A 266 4.20 -3.40 -8.87
CA CYS A 266 2.97 -3.96 -9.42
C CYS A 266 2.53 -5.20 -8.65
N TRP A 267 3.44 -6.15 -8.38
CA TRP A 267 3.13 -7.34 -7.59
C TRP A 267 2.76 -6.97 -6.15
N GLY A 268 3.45 -5.98 -5.56
CA GLY A 268 3.11 -5.44 -4.25
C GLY A 268 1.64 -4.98 -4.18
N CYS A 269 1.18 -4.23 -5.18
CA CYS A 269 -0.20 -3.73 -5.18
C CYS A 269 -1.24 -4.79 -5.58
N LEU A 270 -0.90 -5.68 -6.50
CA LEU A 270 -1.81 -6.70 -7.03
C LEU A 270 -1.96 -7.92 -6.11
N VAL A 271 -0.94 -8.25 -5.32
CA VAL A 271 -0.90 -9.47 -4.49
C VAL A 271 -0.68 -9.16 -3.02
N TRP A 272 0.34 -8.38 -2.69
CA TRP A 272 0.73 -8.16 -1.29
C TRP A 272 -0.29 -7.33 -0.51
N VAL A 273 -0.83 -6.26 -1.10
CA VAL A 273 -1.91 -5.46 -0.50
C VAL A 273 -3.16 -6.31 -0.23
N PRO A 274 -3.79 -6.98 -1.22
CA PRO A 274 -5.02 -7.73 -0.98
C PRO A 274 -4.84 -8.97 -0.10
N SER A 275 -3.62 -9.49 0.08
CA SER A 275 -3.36 -10.63 0.97
C SER A 275 -2.96 -10.19 2.38
N LEU A 276 -1.91 -9.39 2.51
CA LEU A 276 -1.36 -9.07 3.82
C LEU A 276 -2.16 -7.98 4.55
N TYR A 277 -2.56 -6.91 3.86
CA TYR A 277 -3.15 -5.74 4.53
C TYR A 277 -4.56 -6.04 5.04
N THR A 278 -5.24 -6.98 4.38
CA THR A 278 -6.58 -7.46 4.70
C THR A 278 -6.55 -8.64 5.67
N SER A 279 -5.36 -9.21 5.93
CA SER A 279 -5.20 -10.45 6.72
C SER A 279 -5.81 -10.44 8.12
N PRO A 280 -5.87 -9.32 8.88
CA PRO A 280 -6.58 -9.33 10.16
C PRO A 280 -8.08 -9.61 10.00
N GLY A 281 -8.71 -9.06 8.95
CA GLY A 281 -10.10 -9.35 8.62
C GLY A 281 -10.28 -10.78 8.13
N MET A 282 -9.35 -11.29 7.32
CA MET A 282 -9.34 -12.70 6.86
C MET A 282 -9.35 -13.67 8.05
N TYR A 283 -8.52 -13.42 9.07
CA TYR A 283 -8.49 -14.21 10.29
C TYR A 283 -9.81 -14.13 11.07
N LEU A 284 -10.36 -12.92 11.24
CA LEU A 284 -11.57 -12.70 12.03
C LEU A 284 -12.80 -13.41 11.48
N VAL A 285 -12.86 -13.76 10.19
CA VAL A 285 -14.00 -14.50 9.61
C VAL A 285 -14.29 -15.78 10.41
N ASN A 286 -13.26 -16.59 10.65
CA ASN A 286 -13.37 -17.86 11.39
C ASN A 286 -13.17 -17.69 12.91
N HIS A 287 -12.79 -16.49 13.37
CA HIS A 287 -12.49 -16.21 14.78
C HIS A 287 -13.31 -15.02 15.29
N PRO A 288 -14.65 -15.15 15.38
CA PRO A 288 -15.49 -14.10 15.93
C PRO A 288 -15.13 -13.86 17.40
N VAL A 289 -14.84 -12.61 17.76
CA VAL A 289 -14.52 -12.20 19.12
C VAL A 289 -15.61 -11.23 19.58
N ASN A 290 -16.13 -11.43 20.79
CA ASN A 290 -17.04 -10.49 21.44
C ASN A 290 -16.24 -9.60 22.39
N LEU A 291 -15.91 -8.39 21.95
CA LEU A 291 -15.14 -7.40 22.71
C LEU A 291 -16.00 -6.73 23.79
N GLY A 292 -17.31 -6.65 23.56
CA GLY A 292 -18.24 -5.82 24.31
C GLY A 292 -18.22 -4.37 23.80
N THR A 293 -19.38 -3.72 23.88
CA THR A 293 -19.61 -2.38 23.31
C THR A 293 -18.58 -1.35 23.75
N GLN A 294 -18.18 -1.37 25.02
CA GLN A 294 -17.24 -0.39 25.57
C GLN A 294 -15.85 -0.50 24.92
N LEU A 295 -15.29 -1.71 24.86
CA LEU A 295 -13.96 -1.94 24.30
C LEU A 295 -13.98 -1.72 22.78
N ALA A 296 -15.03 -2.18 22.10
CA ALA A 296 -15.21 -1.95 20.67
C ALA A 296 -15.22 -0.44 20.32
N ILE A 297 -15.96 0.38 21.08
CA ILE A 297 -15.99 1.84 20.88
C ILE A 297 -14.61 2.45 21.14
N TYR A 298 -13.90 2.04 22.19
CA TYR A 298 -12.57 2.58 22.48
C TYR A 298 -11.56 2.28 21.37
N ILE A 299 -11.52 1.03 20.86
CA ILE A 299 -10.64 0.64 19.75
C ILE A 299 -11.01 1.43 18.49
N LEU A 300 -12.31 1.55 18.18
CA LEU A 300 -12.79 2.27 17.00
C LEU A 300 -12.42 3.75 17.05
N VAL A 301 -12.67 4.44 18.17
CA VAL A 301 -12.36 5.87 18.32
C VAL A 301 -10.86 6.10 18.26
N ALA A 302 -10.05 5.25 18.93
CA ALA A 302 -8.60 5.36 18.88
C ALA A 302 -8.05 5.14 17.47
N GLY A 303 -8.56 4.14 16.73
CA GLY A 303 -8.20 3.89 15.35
C GLY A 303 -8.56 5.06 14.42
N ILE A 304 -9.79 5.60 14.53
CA ILE A 304 -10.22 6.78 13.74
C ILE A 304 -9.33 7.98 14.05
N LEU A 305 -9.00 8.21 15.32
CA LEU A 305 -8.11 9.30 15.73
C LEU A 305 -6.72 9.14 15.11
N CYS A 306 -6.14 7.94 15.10
CA CYS A 306 -4.88 7.68 14.42
C CYS A 306 -4.96 7.97 12.91
N ILE A 307 -6.01 7.48 12.23
CA ILE A 307 -6.21 7.74 10.80
C ILE A 307 -6.31 9.27 10.54
N TYR A 308 -7.04 9.99 11.39
CA TYR A 308 -7.16 11.44 11.33
C TYR A 308 -5.83 12.16 11.55
N ILE A 309 -5.07 11.81 12.59
CA ILE A 309 -3.77 12.44 12.88
C ILE A 309 -2.80 12.22 11.71
N ASN A 310 -2.76 11.02 11.14
CA ASN A 310 -1.95 10.75 9.97
C ASN A 310 -2.36 11.66 8.79
N TYR A 311 -3.66 11.77 8.50
CA TYR A 311 -4.16 12.70 7.47
C TYR A 311 -3.77 14.15 7.77
N ASP A 312 -3.91 14.60 9.02
CA ASP A 312 -3.61 15.97 9.41
C ASP A 312 -2.13 16.31 9.28
N CYS A 313 -1.23 15.34 9.53
CA CYS A 313 0.20 15.49 9.28
C CYS A 313 0.48 15.83 7.81
N ASP A 314 -0.12 15.08 6.89
CA ASP A 314 0.04 15.30 5.45
C ASP A 314 -0.61 16.59 4.98
N ARG A 315 -1.83 16.88 5.44
CA ARG A 315 -2.53 18.13 5.18
C ARG A 315 -1.70 19.32 5.64
N GLN A 316 -1.13 19.27 6.84
CA GLN A 316 -0.27 20.32 7.41
C GLN A 316 0.95 20.58 6.51
N ARG A 317 1.65 19.52 6.07
CA ARG A 317 2.78 19.62 5.14
C ARG A 317 2.38 20.23 3.79
N GLN A 318 1.26 19.78 3.23
CA GLN A 318 0.77 20.25 1.93
C GLN A 318 0.34 21.72 1.98
N VAL A 319 -0.43 22.12 3.00
CA VAL A 319 -0.83 23.53 3.19
C VAL A 319 0.40 24.41 3.40
N PHE A 320 1.36 23.98 4.22
CA PHE A 320 2.61 24.70 4.42
C PHE A 320 3.37 24.92 3.10
N ARG A 321 3.53 23.88 2.28
CA ARG A 321 4.20 23.99 0.98
C ARG A 321 3.43 24.88 0.00
N ARG A 322 2.11 24.68 -0.12
CA ARG A 322 1.26 25.45 -1.04
C ARG A 322 1.22 26.95 -0.72
N THR A 323 1.30 27.30 0.56
CA THR A 323 1.28 28.69 1.01
C THR A 323 2.67 29.31 1.12
N ASN A 324 3.74 28.60 0.72
CA ASN A 324 5.13 29.02 0.93
C ASN A 324 5.41 29.41 2.41
N GLY A 325 4.80 28.66 3.33
CA GLY A 325 4.87 28.87 4.77
C GLY A 325 4.19 30.14 5.26
N LYS A 326 3.20 30.67 4.52
CA LYS A 326 2.28 31.74 4.93
C LYS A 326 0.94 31.13 5.37
N CYS A 327 0.99 30.24 6.35
CA CYS A 327 -0.18 29.61 6.97
C CYS A 327 -0.05 29.63 8.49
N LEU A 328 -1.08 29.17 9.20
CA LEU A 328 -1.00 28.88 10.63
C LEU A 328 -0.82 27.39 10.85
N VAL A 329 0.05 27.02 11.79
CA VAL A 329 0.24 25.66 12.27
C VAL A 329 -0.07 25.68 13.77
N TRP A 330 -1.14 24.98 14.16
CA TRP A 330 -1.70 24.99 15.52
C TRP A 330 -1.90 26.40 16.09
N GLY A 331 -2.53 27.28 15.29
CA GLY A 331 -2.88 28.65 15.69
C GLY A 331 -1.71 29.64 15.69
N LYS A 332 -0.48 29.22 15.36
CA LYS A 332 0.71 30.10 15.35
C LYS A 332 1.40 30.12 13.98
N ALA A 333 2.19 31.15 13.72
CA ALA A 333 3.06 31.19 12.56
C ALA A 333 4.07 30.02 12.61
N PRO A 334 4.26 29.26 11.52
CA PRO A 334 5.10 28.07 11.53
C PRO A 334 6.58 28.43 11.70
N SER A 335 7.28 27.68 12.56
CA SER A 335 8.75 27.69 12.59
C SER A 335 9.27 26.92 11.38
N LYS A 336 10.19 27.50 10.62
CA LYS A 336 10.72 26.91 9.39
C LYS A 336 12.20 27.19 9.17
N ILE A 337 12.85 26.36 8.37
CA ILE A 337 14.21 26.57 7.85
C ILE A 337 14.11 26.79 6.35
N VAL A 338 14.77 27.84 5.86
CA VAL A 338 14.93 28.07 4.41
C VAL A 338 16.21 27.35 3.98
N ALA A 339 16.04 26.31 3.17
CA ALA A 339 17.13 25.47 2.69
C ALA A 339 17.41 25.75 1.21
N SER A 340 18.62 26.23 0.91
CA SER A 340 19.10 26.37 -0.47
C SER A 340 19.83 25.10 -0.91
N TYR A 341 19.53 24.61 -2.10
CA TYR A 341 20.19 23.45 -2.69
C TYR A 341 20.39 23.63 -4.19
N THR A 342 21.44 23.02 -4.73
CA THR A 342 21.73 23.02 -6.17
C THR A 342 21.13 21.78 -6.80
N THR A 343 20.37 21.95 -7.89
CA THR A 343 19.84 20.83 -8.67
C THR A 343 20.95 20.14 -9.47
N SER A 344 20.67 18.94 -9.98
CA SER A 344 21.56 18.26 -10.93
C SER A 344 21.83 19.06 -12.21
N SER A 345 20.97 20.01 -12.55
CA SER A 345 21.15 20.96 -13.66
C SER A 345 21.95 22.22 -13.30
N GLY A 346 22.48 22.32 -12.08
CA GLY A 346 23.25 23.48 -11.62
C GLY A 346 22.43 24.67 -11.11
N GLU A 347 21.09 24.57 -11.11
CA GLU A 347 20.19 25.64 -10.67
C GLU A 347 20.10 25.68 -9.14
N THR A 348 20.25 26.86 -8.53
CA THR A 348 20.05 27.02 -7.09
C THR A 348 18.56 27.20 -6.79
N LYS A 349 17.98 26.29 -6.00
CA LYS A 349 16.58 26.35 -5.55
C LYS A 349 16.49 26.49 -4.04
N ASN A 350 15.45 27.19 -3.60
CA ASN A 350 15.10 27.31 -2.19
C ASN A 350 13.90 26.41 -1.87
N SER A 351 13.97 25.70 -0.75
CA SER A 351 12.90 24.88 -0.19
C SER A 351 12.67 25.25 1.27
N LEU A 352 11.46 25.01 1.77
CA LEU A 352 11.10 25.28 3.15
C LEU A 352 10.96 23.97 3.92
N LEU A 353 11.66 23.85 5.05
CA LEU A 353 11.55 22.72 5.98
C LEU A 353 10.73 23.16 7.19
N LEU A 354 9.61 22.48 7.47
CA LEU A 354 8.69 22.81 8.55
C LEU A 354 9.16 22.20 9.87
N THR A 355 9.39 23.02 10.90
CA THR A 355 9.93 22.61 12.21
C THR A 355 8.94 22.84 13.36
N SER A 356 7.64 22.85 13.07
CA SER A 356 6.56 23.07 14.04
C SER A 356 5.35 22.20 13.72
N GLY A 357 4.42 22.05 14.66
CA GLY A 357 3.30 21.13 14.51
C GLY A 357 3.77 19.67 14.60
N TRP A 358 3.15 18.78 13.84
CA TRP A 358 3.51 17.36 13.80
C TRP A 358 4.96 17.14 13.37
N TRP A 359 5.40 17.92 12.36
CA TRP A 359 6.76 17.89 11.82
C TRP A 359 7.80 18.50 12.78
N GLY A 360 7.36 19.17 13.84
CA GLY A 360 8.21 19.61 14.94
C GLY A 360 8.38 18.55 16.04
N LEU A 361 7.48 17.57 16.15
CA LEU A 361 7.57 16.49 17.14
C LEU A 361 8.58 15.43 16.72
N ALA A 362 8.49 14.99 15.46
CA ALA A 362 9.42 14.06 14.84
C ALA A 362 9.44 14.28 13.32
N ARG A 363 10.57 13.98 12.69
CA ARG A 363 10.77 14.21 11.24
C ARG A 363 9.76 13.43 10.38
N HIS A 364 9.34 12.27 10.85
CA HIS A 364 8.36 11.39 10.23
C HIS A 364 7.22 11.03 11.18
N PHE A 365 6.72 11.99 11.97
CA PHE A 365 5.68 11.73 12.98
C PHE A 365 4.45 11.00 12.42
N HIS A 366 4.03 11.30 11.18
CA HIS A 366 2.93 10.61 10.48
C HIS A 366 3.04 9.07 10.43
N TYR A 367 4.23 8.48 10.59
CA TYR A 367 4.39 7.02 10.64
C TYR A 367 3.91 6.41 11.95
N VAL A 368 3.93 7.14 13.07
CA VAL A 368 3.38 6.66 14.35
C VAL A 368 1.87 6.37 14.26
N PRO A 369 1.02 7.34 13.87
CA PRO A 369 -0.40 7.08 13.72
C PRO A 369 -0.72 6.12 12.56
N GLU A 370 0.17 5.97 11.56
CA GLU A 370 0.01 4.94 10.52
C GLU A 370 0.13 3.53 11.11
N ILE A 371 1.18 3.26 11.90
CA ILE A 371 1.40 1.98 12.58
C ILE A 371 0.31 1.72 13.62
N LEU A 372 -0.09 2.75 14.37
CA LEU A 372 -1.15 2.61 15.36
C LEU A 372 -2.52 2.38 14.71
N ALA A 373 -2.83 3.02 13.58
CA ALA A 373 -4.05 2.71 12.84
C ALA A 373 -4.05 1.24 12.41
N ALA A 374 -2.92 0.75 11.87
CA ALA A 374 -2.74 -0.66 11.55
C ALA A 374 -2.96 -1.58 12.75
N PHE A 375 -2.41 -1.22 13.89
CA PHE A 375 -2.64 -1.94 15.14
C PHE A 375 -4.12 -1.93 15.54
N PHE A 376 -4.82 -0.80 15.47
CA PHE A 376 -6.21 -0.68 15.94
C PHE A 376 -7.21 -1.44 15.08
N TRP A 377 -6.97 -1.64 13.78
CA TRP A 377 -7.81 -2.57 13.01
C TRP A 377 -7.40 -4.03 13.18
N THR A 378 -6.21 -4.33 13.70
CA THR A 378 -5.78 -5.71 13.99
C THR A 378 -6.14 -6.18 15.40
N VAL A 379 -6.06 -5.31 16.41
CA VAL A 379 -6.28 -5.66 17.82
C VAL A 379 -7.65 -6.25 18.16
N PRO A 380 -8.74 -6.07 17.35
CA PRO A 380 -9.96 -6.83 17.54
C PRO A 380 -9.79 -8.36 17.48
N ALA A 381 -8.71 -8.86 16.86
CA ALA A 381 -8.33 -10.27 16.86
C ALA A 381 -7.77 -10.77 18.20
N LEU A 382 -7.57 -9.88 19.18
CA LEU A 382 -6.91 -10.16 20.46
C LEU A 382 -5.54 -10.80 20.24
N PHE A 383 -5.02 -11.61 21.17
CA PHE A 383 -3.62 -12.03 21.19
C PHE A 383 -3.45 -13.56 21.19
N ASN A 384 -4.47 -14.31 20.76
CA ASN A 384 -4.39 -15.78 20.70
C ASN A 384 -3.38 -16.25 19.66
N HIS A 385 -3.31 -15.58 18.52
CA HIS A 385 -2.39 -15.91 17.44
C HIS A 385 -1.59 -14.68 16.99
N PHE A 386 -0.33 -14.95 16.64
CA PHE A 386 0.63 -13.94 16.21
C PHE A 386 0.33 -13.41 14.80
N LEU A 387 -0.12 -14.29 13.91
CA LEU A 387 -0.14 -14.04 12.47
C LEU A 387 -0.99 -12.83 12.02
N PRO A 388 -2.14 -12.49 12.65
CA PRO A 388 -2.87 -11.25 12.37
C PRO A 388 -2.03 -9.98 12.54
N TYR A 389 -1.03 -9.99 13.44
CA TYR A 389 -0.13 -8.86 13.68
C TYR A 389 1.05 -8.78 12.72
N PHE A 390 1.23 -9.76 11.83
CA PHE A 390 2.32 -9.73 10.87
C PHE A 390 2.26 -8.48 9.98
N TYR A 391 1.06 -8.01 9.61
CA TYR A 391 0.90 -6.75 8.88
C TYR A 391 1.45 -5.54 9.65
N VAL A 392 1.16 -5.45 10.96
CA VAL A 392 1.65 -4.34 11.82
C VAL A 392 3.17 -4.37 11.90
N ILE A 393 3.77 -5.55 12.04
CA ILE A 393 5.22 -5.75 12.10
C ILE A 393 5.86 -5.39 10.76
N PHE A 394 5.31 -5.91 9.66
CA PHE A 394 5.76 -5.60 8.31
C PHE A 394 5.73 -4.09 8.04
N LEU A 395 4.62 -3.42 8.36
CA LEU A 395 4.46 -1.98 8.17
C LEU A 395 5.45 -1.19 9.02
N THR A 396 5.68 -1.61 10.27
CA THR A 396 6.68 -1.00 11.15
C THR A 396 8.07 -1.07 10.53
N ILE A 397 8.51 -2.25 10.08
CA ILE A 397 9.81 -2.41 9.43
C ILE A 397 9.91 -1.53 8.16
N LEU A 398 8.87 -1.56 7.32
CA LEU A 398 8.80 -0.79 6.09
C LEU A 398 8.95 0.73 6.34
N LEU A 399 8.23 1.27 7.32
CA LEU A 399 8.25 2.70 7.61
C LEU A 399 9.54 3.15 8.28
N PHE A 400 10.16 2.31 9.12
CA PHE A 400 11.47 2.60 9.70
C PHE A 400 12.57 2.61 8.64
N ASP A 401 12.57 1.64 7.72
CA ASP A 401 13.47 1.63 6.58
C ASP A 401 13.23 2.86 5.67
N ARG A 402 11.96 3.16 5.36
CA ARG A 402 11.59 4.31 4.53
C ARG A 402 12.03 5.63 5.16
N ALA A 403 11.88 5.79 6.49
CA ALA A 403 12.33 6.98 7.20
C ALA A 403 13.84 7.17 7.11
N LYS A 404 14.62 6.08 7.21
CA LYS A 404 16.07 6.13 7.04
C LYS A 404 16.45 6.55 5.61
N ARG A 405 15.84 5.93 4.60
CA ARG A 405 16.09 6.28 3.19
C ARG A 405 15.72 7.73 2.88
N ASP A 406 14.63 8.24 3.45
CA ASP A 406 14.24 9.65 3.25
C ASP A 406 15.19 10.62 3.98
N ASP A 407 15.65 10.28 5.20
CA ASP A 407 16.67 11.04 5.93
C ASP A 407 17.98 11.13 5.12
N ASP A 408 18.42 10.02 4.51
CA ASP A 408 19.64 9.99 3.70
C ASP A 408 19.49 10.83 2.42
N ARG A 409 18.34 10.75 1.74
CA ARG A 409 18.02 11.61 0.59
C ARG A 409 17.99 13.09 0.96
N CYS A 410 17.33 13.43 2.07
CA CYS A 410 17.25 14.81 2.55
C CYS A 410 18.62 15.34 2.98
N ARG A 411 19.49 14.51 3.55
CA ARG A 411 20.87 14.86 3.87
C ARG A 411 21.67 15.18 2.62
N SER A 412 21.61 14.33 1.60
CA SER A 412 22.30 14.54 0.33
C SER A 412 21.78 15.79 -0.40
N LYS A 413 20.47 16.06 -0.31
CA LYS A 413 19.85 17.21 -0.98
C LYS A 413 20.10 18.54 -0.27
N TYR A 414 19.87 18.61 1.04
CA TYR A 414 19.87 19.88 1.78
C TYR A 414 21.15 20.13 2.61
N GLY A 415 22.04 19.13 2.74
CA GLY A 415 23.33 19.26 3.39
C GLY A 415 23.24 19.88 4.79
N LYS A 416 23.93 21.02 4.99
CA LYS A 416 23.94 21.74 6.28
C LYS A 416 22.55 22.12 6.80
N TYR A 417 21.59 22.40 5.92
CA TYR A 417 20.23 22.76 6.33
C TYR A 417 19.46 21.55 6.87
N TRP A 418 19.77 20.34 6.39
CA TRP A 418 19.22 19.11 6.99
C TRP A 418 19.80 18.85 8.37
N LYS A 419 21.11 19.13 8.57
CA LYS A 419 21.73 19.02 9.88
C LYS A 419 21.03 19.94 10.90
N LEU A 420 20.81 21.21 10.55
CA LEU A 420 20.05 22.17 11.37
C LEU A 420 18.62 21.69 11.64
N TYR A 421 17.99 21.05 10.65
CA TYR A 421 16.65 20.47 10.82
C TYR A 421 16.65 19.33 11.84
N CYS A 422 17.62 18.42 11.76
CA CYS A 422 17.80 17.32 12.71
C CYS A 422 18.16 17.82 14.12
N GLU A 423 18.88 18.94 14.25
CA GLU A 423 19.15 19.55 15.57
C GLU A 423 17.86 20.13 16.20
N LYS A 424 16.98 20.72 15.39
CA LYS A 424 15.68 21.22 15.88
C LYS A 424 14.65 20.11 16.14
N VAL A 425 14.66 19.06 15.33
CA VAL A 425 13.72 17.94 15.40
C VAL A 425 14.53 16.65 15.50
N PRO A 426 15.01 16.29 16.71
CA PRO A 426 15.99 15.22 16.90
C PRO A 426 15.43 13.82 16.62
N TYR A 427 14.14 13.61 16.89
CA TYR A 427 13.48 12.31 16.73
C TYR A 427 13.10 12.05 15.27
N ARG A 428 13.39 10.84 14.78
CA ARG A 428 13.07 10.41 13.42
C ARG A 428 11.59 10.05 13.31
N ILE A 429 11.08 9.18 14.18
CA ILE A 429 9.70 8.67 14.11
C ILE A 429 8.98 8.88 15.44
N ILE A 430 9.55 8.39 16.54
CA ILE A 430 8.89 8.33 17.84
C ILE A 430 9.48 9.42 18.74
N PRO A 431 8.73 10.49 19.04
CA PRO A 431 9.20 11.56 19.92
C PRO A 431 9.65 10.99 21.26
N GLY A 432 10.84 11.37 21.72
CA GLY A 432 11.42 10.91 22.99
C GLY A 432 12.16 9.56 22.92
N ILE A 433 12.06 8.80 21.82
CA ILE A 433 12.60 7.43 21.74
C ILE A 433 13.55 7.26 20.54
N TYR A 434 13.10 7.59 19.31
CA TYR A 434 13.83 7.32 18.06
C TYR A 434 13.55 8.39 17.01
#